data_AF-A0A9P0HW25-F1
#
_entry.id   AF-A0A9P0HW25-F1
#
_cell.length_a   1.000
_cell.length_b   1.000
_cell.length_c   1.000
_cell.angle_alpha   90.00
_cell.angle_beta   90.00
_cell.angle_gamma   90.00
#
_symmetry.space_group_name_H-M   'P 1'
#
loop_
_entity.id
_entity.type
_entity.pdbx_description
1 polymer ?
#
loop_
_entity_poly.entity_id
_entity_poly.type
_entity_poly.pdbx_seq_one_letter_code
_entity_poly.pdbx_strand_id
1 'polypeptide(L)'
;MGLKNFLFENESVHGINSPTDHLYIKILRFNLRIIGSWPQKELGEKEPVALNTFLYFYLLATIGCQLGSTVYLRAYNSELTFLEAGHTYLMILMTFIDISRIVMLTFSKEYRKVSKEFLTKIHLFYFKDSSEYAMKTYKRVHLMSHLFTLCLLSQMIFGLSCFNLIPMYNNYVAGRYKSGGTQNSTFEHSLYFKYPFDTLTDMRGYVLSNIINWILSYLCATWFCMFDLFLSLMVFNIWGHFKMLIHTLNNFPKPRSDTSCLIEGGLTVTSAKYSEEECIEVFKKLKQCVDSHRMIVK
;
A
#
# COMPACT_ATOMS: atom_id res chain seq x y z
N MET A 1 -5.46 -26.25 7.74
CA MET A 1 -4.68 -25.63 6.65
C MET A 1 -3.30 -25.29 7.21
N GLY A 2 -2.20 -25.84 6.65
CA GLY A 2 -0.85 -25.61 7.18
C GLY A 2 -0.29 -24.22 6.83
N LEU A 3 0.68 -23.73 7.62
CA LEU A 3 1.32 -22.41 7.42
C LEU A 3 1.91 -22.27 6.00
N LYS A 4 2.57 -23.32 5.50
CA LYS A 4 3.13 -23.36 4.13
C LYS A 4 2.03 -23.18 3.08
N ASN A 5 0.90 -23.86 3.23
CA ASN A 5 -0.20 -23.81 2.27
C ASN A 5 -0.90 -22.44 2.31
N PHE A 6 -1.02 -21.82 3.48
CA PHE A 6 -1.55 -20.46 3.60
C PHE A 6 -0.63 -19.41 2.96
N LEU A 7 0.68 -19.55 3.12
CA LEU A 7 1.67 -18.61 2.57
C LEU A 7 1.87 -18.77 1.06
N PHE A 8 1.91 -20.01 0.56
CA PHE A 8 2.36 -20.29 -0.82
C PHE A 8 1.30 -20.95 -1.72
N GLU A 9 0.30 -21.61 -1.15
CA GLU A 9 -0.72 -22.38 -1.90
C GLU A 9 -2.11 -21.76 -1.72
N ASN A 10 -2.21 -20.43 -1.63
CA ASN A 10 -3.51 -19.77 -1.68
C ASN A 10 -4.07 -19.89 -3.12
N GLU A 11 -4.53 -21.10 -3.46
CA GLU A 11 -5.10 -21.50 -4.74
C GLU A 11 -6.43 -20.79 -4.94
N SER A 12 -6.31 -19.53 -5.34
CA SER A 12 -7.45 -18.69 -5.64
C SER A 12 -7.77 -18.72 -7.14
N VAL A 13 -7.67 -19.93 -7.73
CA VAL A 13 -8.01 -20.18 -9.13
C VAL A 13 -9.44 -20.73 -9.26
N HIS A 14 -9.99 -21.40 -8.24
CA HIS A 14 -11.36 -21.88 -8.25
C HIS A 14 -12.27 -21.01 -7.37
N GLY A 15 -13.26 -20.35 -7.98
CA GLY A 15 -14.32 -19.60 -7.27
C GLY A 15 -14.08 -18.09 -7.09
N ILE A 16 -13.02 -17.51 -7.66
CA ILE A 16 -12.82 -16.05 -7.67
C ILE A 16 -13.40 -15.42 -8.92
N ASN A 17 -14.30 -14.46 -8.73
CA ASN A 17 -14.97 -13.72 -9.81
C ASN A 17 -14.43 -12.30 -9.97
N SER A 18 -13.74 -11.75 -8.95
CA SER A 18 -13.23 -10.38 -8.95
C SER A 18 -11.86 -10.26 -8.25
N PRO A 19 -10.99 -9.30 -8.66
CA PRO A 19 -9.77 -8.97 -7.91
C PRO A 19 -9.99 -8.72 -6.42
N THR A 20 -11.16 -8.20 -6.05
CA THR A 20 -11.53 -7.89 -4.67
C THR A 20 -11.71 -9.12 -3.78
N ASP A 21 -11.83 -10.31 -4.36
CA ASP A 21 -12.03 -11.54 -3.60
C ASP A 21 -10.70 -12.11 -3.07
N HIS A 22 -9.57 -11.65 -3.61
CA HIS A 22 -8.26 -12.04 -3.14
C HIS A 22 -8.03 -11.58 -1.70
N LEU A 23 -7.38 -12.44 -0.91
CA LEU A 23 -7.13 -12.18 0.51
C LEU A 23 -6.34 -10.88 0.73
N TYR A 24 -5.31 -10.62 -0.08
CA TYR A 24 -4.52 -9.39 0.06
C TYR A 24 -5.33 -8.12 -0.23
N ILE A 25 -6.24 -8.14 -1.22
CA ILE A 25 -7.16 -7.02 -1.45
C ILE A 25 -8.22 -6.92 -0.34
N LYS A 26 -8.69 -8.04 0.22
CA LYS A 26 -9.60 -8.02 1.38
C LYS A 26 -8.96 -7.37 2.61
N ILE A 27 -7.71 -7.72 2.91
CA ILE A 27 -6.92 -7.11 3.99
C ILE A 27 -6.76 -5.60 3.74
N LEU A 28 -6.35 -5.22 2.54
CA LEU A 28 -6.20 -3.82 2.15
C LEU A 28 -7.53 -3.07 2.28
N ARG A 29 -8.61 -3.62 1.74
CA ARG A 29 -9.97 -3.05 1.78
C ARG A 29 -10.45 -2.87 3.21
N PHE A 30 -10.24 -3.85 4.08
CA PHE A 30 -10.61 -3.74 5.49
C PHE A 30 -9.92 -2.56 6.17
N ASN A 31 -8.60 -2.46 6.06
CA ASN A 31 -7.84 -1.39 6.70
C ASN A 31 -8.12 -0.01 6.07
N LEU A 32 -8.20 0.09 4.73
CA LEU A 32 -8.57 1.34 4.05
C LEU A 32 -10.00 1.79 4.36
N ARG A 33 -10.90 0.88 4.72
CA ARG A 33 -12.26 1.23 5.18
C ARG A 33 -12.26 1.83 6.57
N ILE A 34 -11.41 1.34 7.47
CA ILE A 34 -11.27 1.91 8.83
C ILE A 34 -10.88 3.39 8.74
N ILE A 35 -9.94 3.71 7.83
CA ILE A 35 -9.47 5.08 7.61
C ILE A 35 -10.22 5.83 6.50
N GLY A 36 -11.43 5.40 6.13
CA GLY A 36 -12.29 6.09 5.15
C GLY A 36 -11.70 6.35 3.77
N SER A 37 -10.65 5.62 3.39
CA SER A 37 -9.86 5.86 2.18
C SER A 37 -10.15 4.86 1.06
N TRP A 38 -10.95 3.83 1.33
CA TRP A 38 -11.40 2.91 0.28
C TRP A 38 -12.33 3.64 -0.70
N PRO A 39 -12.17 3.48 -2.04
CA PRO A 39 -12.97 4.18 -3.06
C PRO A 39 -14.40 3.61 -3.18
N GLN A 40 -15.16 3.65 -2.09
CA GLN A 40 -16.52 3.08 -1.98
C GLN A 40 -17.45 3.70 -3.02
N LYS A 41 -17.51 5.03 -3.06
CA LYS A 41 -18.39 5.78 -3.94
C LYS A 41 -18.11 5.49 -5.42
N GLU A 42 -16.84 5.44 -5.80
CA GLU A 42 -16.40 5.21 -7.17
C GLU A 42 -16.68 3.76 -7.61
N LEU A 43 -16.65 2.80 -6.68
CA LEU A 43 -17.03 1.41 -6.89
C LEU A 43 -18.55 1.15 -6.81
N GLY A 44 -19.36 2.17 -6.49
CA GLY A 44 -20.82 2.05 -6.36
C GLY A 44 -21.28 1.45 -5.02
N GLU A 45 -20.39 1.38 -4.03
CA GLU A 45 -20.72 0.95 -2.66
C GLU A 45 -21.34 2.10 -1.86
N LYS A 46 -22.19 1.77 -0.87
CA LYS A 46 -22.77 2.79 0.03
C LYS A 46 -21.69 3.36 0.95
N GLU A 47 -21.49 4.67 0.90
CA GLU A 47 -20.56 5.39 1.77
C GLU A 47 -21.30 5.88 3.04
N PRO A 48 -20.88 5.46 4.24
CA PRO A 48 -21.51 5.91 5.47
C PRO A 48 -21.12 7.36 5.79
N VAL A 49 -22.11 8.22 6.04
CA VAL A 49 -21.90 9.65 6.35
C VAL A 49 -21.00 9.88 7.59
N ALA A 50 -21.09 8.97 8.56
CA ALA A 50 -20.26 9.00 9.77
C ALA A 50 -18.75 8.92 9.45
N LEU A 51 -18.37 8.19 8.39
CA LEU A 51 -16.97 8.02 8.01
C LEU A 51 -16.37 9.31 7.44
N ASN A 52 -17.14 10.03 6.61
CA ASN A 52 -16.72 11.34 6.11
C ASN A 52 -16.55 12.35 7.27
N THR A 53 -17.45 12.33 8.25
CA THR A 53 -17.34 13.20 9.44
C THR A 53 -16.09 12.86 10.25
N PHE A 54 -15.82 11.56 10.44
CA PHE A 54 -14.62 11.07 11.12
C PHE A 54 -13.32 11.52 10.43
N LEU A 55 -13.26 11.53 9.10
CA LEU A 55 -12.08 11.98 8.35
C LEU A 55 -11.72 13.44 8.62
N TYR A 56 -12.71 14.34 8.60
CA TYR A 56 -12.49 15.76 8.91
C TYR A 56 -12.08 15.94 10.37
N PHE A 57 -12.72 15.21 11.29
CA PHE A 57 -12.35 15.23 12.70
C PHE A 57 -10.90 14.75 12.91
N TYR A 58 -10.50 13.65 12.28
CA TYR A 58 -9.14 13.12 12.38
C TYR A 58 -8.13 14.10 11.78
N LEU A 59 -8.38 14.69 10.62
CA LEU A 59 -7.49 15.71 10.04
C LEU A 59 -7.28 16.89 11.00
N LEU A 60 -8.35 17.41 11.60
CA LEU A 60 -8.26 18.49 12.59
C LEU A 60 -7.48 18.05 13.83
N ALA A 61 -7.72 16.82 14.31
CA ALA A 61 -6.99 16.26 15.44
C ALA A 61 -5.48 16.12 15.14
N THR A 62 -5.10 15.62 13.96
CA THR A 62 -3.71 15.46 13.54
C THR A 62 -3.00 16.79 13.36
N ILE A 63 -3.69 17.82 12.84
CA ILE A 63 -3.17 19.20 12.80
C ILE A 63 -2.97 19.73 14.23
N GLY A 64 -3.91 19.48 15.13
CA GLY A 64 -3.80 19.80 16.55
C GLY A 64 -2.59 19.12 17.20
N CYS A 65 -2.37 17.83 16.93
CA CYS A 65 -1.20 17.06 17.37
C CYS A 65 0.10 17.68 16.84
N GLN A 66 0.14 18.06 15.55
CA GLN A 66 1.32 18.70 14.96
C GLN A 66 1.68 20.00 15.67
N LEU A 67 0.70 20.87 15.90
CA LEU A 67 0.89 22.12 16.63
C LEU A 67 1.31 21.84 18.08
N GLY A 68 0.66 20.88 18.73
CA GLY A 68 0.96 20.47 20.11
C GLY A 68 2.40 19.97 20.28
N SER A 69 2.86 19.07 19.40
CA SER A 69 4.23 18.56 19.42
C SER A 69 5.26 19.64 19.10
N THR A 70 4.95 20.55 18.17
CA THR A 70 5.84 21.68 17.85
C THR A 70 5.97 22.66 19.02
N VAL A 71 4.85 22.98 19.69
CA VAL A 71 4.84 23.83 20.88
C VAL A 71 5.56 23.16 22.04
N TYR A 72 5.36 21.85 22.24
CA TYR A 72 6.07 21.08 23.25
C TYR A 72 7.58 21.13 23.04
N LEU A 73 8.04 20.86 21.81
CA LEU A 73 9.45 20.95 21.46
C LEU A 73 10.01 22.34 21.73
N ARG A 74 9.28 23.41 21.34
CA ARG A 74 9.73 24.79 21.57
C ARG A 74 9.80 25.16 23.05
N ALA A 75 8.86 24.68 23.86
CA ALA A 75 8.78 24.99 25.29
C ALA A 75 9.85 24.26 26.10
N TYR A 76 10.14 23.00 25.76
CA TYR A 76 11.03 22.12 26.52
C TYR A 76 12.38 21.86 25.82
N ASN A 77 12.72 22.61 24.76
CA ASN A 77 13.92 22.36 23.95
C ASN A 77 15.23 22.33 24.76
N SER A 78 15.30 23.12 25.84
CA SER A 78 16.47 23.19 26.72
C SER A 78 16.53 22.08 27.78
N GLU A 79 15.41 21.37 27.99
CA GLU A 79 15.26 20.35 29.05
C GLU A 79 15.26 18.93 28.48
N LEU A 80 14.96 18.77 27.18
CA LEU A 80 14.92 17.47 26.52
C LEU A 80 16.32 16.90 26.31
N THR A 81 16.47 15.61 26.62
CA THR A 81 17.68 14.87 26.26
C THR A 81 17.77 14.70 24.73
N PHE A 82 18.96 14.42 24.21
CA PHE A 82 19.17 14.21 22.77
C PHE A 82 18.24 13.15 22.17
N LEU A 83 18.00 12.06 22.90
CA LEU A 83 17.11 10.98 22.44
C LEU A 83 15.64 11.41 22.42
N GLU A 84 15.18 12.15 23.43
CA GLU A 84 13.80 12.66 23.49
C GLU A 84 13.55 13.73 22.44
N ALA A 85 14.52 14.63 22.23
CA ALA A 85 14.47 15.62 21.16
C ALA A 85 14.41 14.92 19.78
N GLY A 86 15.28 13.93 19.56
CA GLY A 86 15.29 13.12 18.32
C GLY A 86 13.96 12.42 18.06
N HIS A 87 13.40 11.76 19.08
CA HIS A 87 12.07 11.14 19.00
C HIS A 87 10.98 12.17 18.66
N THR A 88 11.00 13.33 19.30
CA THR A 88 10.04 14.41 19.06
C THR A 88 10.14 14.96 17.62
N TYR A 89 11.35 15.13 17.08
CA TYR A 89 11.55 15.52 15.69
C TYR A 89 10.99 14.47 14.71
N LEU A 90 11.25 13.19 14.96
CA LEU A 90 10.71 12.10 14.14
C LEU A 90 9.17 12.13 14.16
N MET A 91 8.56 12.36 15.33
CA MET A 91 7.11 12.47 15.44
C MET A 91 6.55 13.62 14.62
N ILE A 92 7.14 14.82 14.71
CA ILE A 92 6.74 16.01 13.94
C ILE A 92 6.81 15.75 12.43
N LEU A 93 7.87 15.07 11.97
CA LEU A 93 8.03 14.73 10.55
C LEU A 93 7.02 13.66 10.10
N MET A 94 6.79 12.63 10.91
CA MET A 94 5.81 11.58 10.62
C MET A 94 4.39 12.14 10.56
N THR A 95 4.01 13.02 11.48
CA THR A 95 2.70 13.68 11.48
C THR A 95 2.53 14.61 10.27
N PHE A 96 3.59 15.30 9.81
CA PHE A 96 3.52 16.08 8.57
C PHE A 96 3.23 15.20 7.34
N ILE A 97 3.87 14.03 7.27
CA ILE A 97 3.62 13.06 6.20
C ILE A 97 2.21 12.46 6.32
N ASP A 98 1.71 12.20 7.54
CA ASP A 98 0.33 11.73 7.74
C ASP A 98 -0.68 12.75 7.19
N ILE A 99 -0.52 14.03 7.55
CA ILE A 99 -1.36 15.12 7.03
C ILE A 99 -1.30 15.18 5.50
N SER A 100 -0.09 15.08 4.91
CA SER A 100 0.04 15.12 3.45
C SER A 100 -0.66 13.94 2.78
N ARG A 101 -0.59 12.72 3.34
CA ARG A 101 -1.30 11.54 2.84
C ARG A 101 -2.82 11.68 2.94
N ILE A 102 -3.33 12.18 4.05
CA ILE A 102 -4.78 12.42 4.22
C ILE A 102 -5.27 13.41 3.16
N VAL A 103 -4.59 14.54 3.00
CA VAL A 103 -4.99 15.61 2.08
C VAL A 103 -4.84 15.17 0.62
N MET A 104 -3.69 14.60 0.25
CA MET A 104 -3.36 14.30 -1.14
C MET A 104 -3.92 12.96 -1.64
N LEU A 105 -4.17 11.99 -0.76
CA LEU A 105 -4.64 10.65 -1.17
C LEU A 105 -6.10 10.41 -0.78
N THR A 106 -6.46 10.58 0.50
CA THR A 106 -7.82 10.27 0.99
C THR A 106 -8.89 11.20 0.42
N PHE A 107 -8.59 12.51 0.36
CA PHE A 107 -9.51 13.52 -0.18
C PHE A 107 -9.39 13.72 -1.71
N SER A 108 -8.39 13.14 -2.35
CA SER A 108 -8.19 13.29 -3.80
C SER A 108 -9.16 12.42 -4.60
N LYS A 109 -10.02 13.09 -5.39
CA LYS A 109 -10.91 12.42 -6.34
C LYS A 109 -10.14 11.69 -7.44
N GLU A 110 -9.02 12.26 -7.88
CA GLU A 110 -8.16 11.64 -8.90
C GLU A 110 -7.56 10.33 -8.39
N TYR A 111 -7.07 10.31 -7.14
CA TYR A 111 -6.55 9.08 -6.55
C TYR A 111 -7.63 7.99 -6.44
N ARG A 112 -8.86 8.36 -6.03
CA ARG A 112 -10.00 7.41 -5.98
C ARG A 112 -10.38 6.88 -7.37
N LYS A 113 -10.29 7.72 -8.40
CA LYS A 113 -10.53 7.32 -9.80
C LYS A 113 -9.47 6.33 -10.29
N VAL A 114 -8.18 6.61 -10.04
CA VAL A 114 -7.08 5.68 -10.34
C VAL A 114 -7.27 4.36 -9.60
N SER A 115 -7.68 4.41 -8.33
CA SER A 115 -7.96 3.23 -7.53
C SER A 115 -9.07 2.37 -8.12
N LYS A 116 -10.17 2.98 -8.59
CA LYS A 116 -11.25 2.29 -9.29
C LYS A 116 -10.75 1.65 -10.59
N GLU A 117 -10.02 2.40 -11.41
CA GLU A 117 -9.52 1.93 -12.70
C GLU A 117 -8.55 0.76 -12.53
N PHE A 118 -7.70 0.82 -11.50
CA PHE A 118 -6.84 -0.28 -11.12
C PHE A 118 -7.65 -1.55 -10.81
N LEU A 119 -8.61 -1.46 -9.89
CA LEU A 119 -9.38 -2.62 -9.43
C LEU A 119 -10.33 -3.21 -10.47
N THR A 120 -10.77 -2.41 -11.46
CA THR A 120 -11.82 -2.82 -12.42
C THR A 120 -11.31 -3.08 -13.83
N LYS A 121 -10.15 -2.55 -14.21
CA LYS A 121 -9.64 -2.65 -15.58
C LYS A 121 -8.18 -3.11 -15.65
N ILE A 122 -7.30 -2.49 -14.86
CA ILE A 122 -5.85 -2.72 -15.02
C ILE A 122 -5.39 -4.00 -14.32
N HIS A 123 -6.06 -4.45 -13.26
CA HIS A 123 -5.62 -5.63 -12.52
C HIS A 123 -5.38 -6.87 -13.43
N LEU A 124 -4.26 -7.59 -13.26
CA LEU A 124 -3.90 -8.73 -14.14
C LEU A 124 -4.93 -9.86 -14.17
N PHE A 125 -5.80 -9.91 -13.17
CA PHE A 125 -6.90 -10.87 -13.10
C PHE A 125 -7.73 -10.90 -14.40
N TYR A 126 -7.98 -9.75 -15.03
CA TYR A 126 -8.76 -9.67 -16.27
C TYR A 126 -8.01 -10.18 -17.52
N PHE A 127 -6.70 -10.41 -17.40
CA PHE A 127 -5.83 -10.83 -18.50
C PHE A 127 -5.25 -12.24 -18.30
N LYS A 128 -5.64 -12.93 -17.22
CA LYS A 128 -5.08 -14.23 -16.86
C LYS A 128 -5.31 -15.30 -17.93
N ASP A 129 -6.42 -15.22 -18.65
CA ASP A 129 -6.86 -16.23 -19.63
C ASP A 129 -6.39 -15.93 -21.07
N SER A 130 -5.59 -14.87 -21.29
CA SER A 130 -5.16 -14.50 -22.64
C SER A 130 -4.11 -15.44 -23.23
N SER A 131 -3.28 -16.06 -22.39
CA SER A 131 -2.26 -17.04 -22.79
C SER A 131 -1.75 -17.83 -21.59
N GLU A 132 -1.08 -18.95 -21.83
CA GLU A 132 -0.44 -19.74 -20.76
C GLU A 132 0.63 -18.94 -20.01
N TYR A 133 1.40 -18.11 -20.73
CA TYR A 133 2.38 -17.21 -20.14
C TYR A 133 1.72 -16.12 -19.27
N ALA A 134 0.55 -15.60 -19.68
CA ALA A 134 -0.23 -14.64 -18.91
C ALA A 134 -0.69 -15.25 -17.58
N MET A 135 -1.23 -16.47 -17.60
CA MET A 135 -1.63 -17.20 -16.40
C MET A 135 -0.44 -17.43 -15.45
N LYS A 136 0.72 -17.84 -15.99
CA LYS A 136 1.95 -18.01 -15.21
C LYS A 136 2.43 -16.70 -14.57
N THR A 137 2.35 -15.60 -15.31
CA THR A 137 2.74 -14.27 -14.83
C THR A 137 1.77 -13.77 -13.75
N TYR A 138 0.47 -13.92 -13.98
CA TYR A 138 -0.58 -13.63 -13.01
C TYR A 138 -0.36 -14.39 -11.69
N LYS A 139 -0.11 -15.70 -11.73
CA LYS A 139 0.17 -16.51 -10.52
C LYS A 139 1.38 -15.98 -9.74
N ARG A 140 2.46 -15.58 -10.44
CA ARG A 140 3.65 -15.00 -9.81
C ARG A 140 3.36 -13.65 -9.14
N VAL A 141 2.68 -12.75 -9.85
CA VAL A 141 2.30 -11.43 -9.33
C VAL A 141 1.34 -11.56 -8.15
N HIS A 142 0.38 -12.48 -8.23
CA HIS A 142 -0.55 -12.80 -7.15
C HIS A 142 0.20 -13.26 -5.89
N LEU A 143 1.11 -14.23 -6.02
CA LEU A 143 1.90 -14.72 -4.89
C LEU A 143 2.77 -13.62 -4.28
N MET A 144 3.43 -12.82 -5.12
CA MET A 144 4.24 -11.68 -4.67
C MET A 144 3.40 -10.65 -3.91
N SER A 145 2.21 -10.32 -4.44
CA SER A 145 1.25 -9.41 -3.81
C SER A 145 0.76 -9.91 -2.46
N HIS A 146 0.46 -11.21 -2.37
CA HIS A 146 0.03 -11.87 -1.14
C HIS A 146 1.11 -11.85 -0.06
N LEU A 147 2.32 -12.31 -0.39
CA LEU A 147 3.44 -12.35 0.55
C LEU A 147 3.84 -10.94 1.01
N PHE A 148 3.90 -9.98 0.09
CA PHE A 148 4.24 -8.59 0.41
C PHE A 148 3.20 -7.98 1.36
N THR A 149 1.91 -8.21 1.12
CA THR A 149 0.83 -7.73 1.99
C THR A 149 0.96 -8.29 3.41
N LEU A 150 1.19 -9.60 3.55
CA LEU A 150 1.36 -10.23 4.85
C LEU A 150 2.61 -9.72 5.58
N CYS A 151 3.72 -9.55 4.85
CA CYS A 151 4.96 -9.03 5.41
C CYS A 151 4.77 -7.60 5.93
N LEU A 152 4.22 -6.71 5.10
CA LEU A 152 4.00 -5.32 5.44
C LEU A 152 2.99 -5.15 6.59
N LEU A 153 1.91 -5.93 6.61
CA LEU A 153 0.96 -5.95 7.72
C LEU A 153 1.63 -6.42 9.02
N SER A 154 2.46 -7.46 8.95
CA SER A 154 3.19 -7.98 10.12
C SER A 154 4.18 -6.94 10.65
N GLN A 155 4.91 -6.25 9.76
CA GLN A 155 5.80 -5.15 10.13
C GLN A 155 5.05 -3.99 10.77
N MET A 156 3.87 -3.63 10.25
CA MET A 156 3.01 -2.59 10.83
C MET A 156 2.57 -2.95 12.25
N ILE A 157 2.03 -4.16 12.45
CA ILE A 157 1.55 -4.62 13.77
C ILE A 157 2.72 -4.69 14.77
N PHE A 158 3.86 -5.23 14.34
CA PHE A 158 5.05 -5.32 15.18
C PHE A 158 5.58 -3.94 15.55
N GLY A 159 5.72 -3.04 14.57
CA GLY A 159 6.18 -1.67 14.79
C GLY A 159 5.27 -0.88 15.73
N LEU A 160 3.94 -0.98 15.55
CA LEU A 160 2.94 -0.37 16.43
C LEU A 160 3.05 -0.90 17.86
N SER A 161 3.22 -2.22 18.00
CA SER A 161 3.36 -2.88 19.29
C SER A 161 4.61 -2.39 20.00
N CYS A 162 5.76 -2.37 19.33
CA CYS A 162 7.00 -1.85 19.91
C CYS A 162 6.89 -0.37 20.29
N PHE A 163 6.34 0.46 19.41
CA PHE A 163 6.21 1.90 19.63
C PHE A 163 5.45 2.24 20.91
N ASN A 164 4.38 1.50 21.22
CA ASN A 164 3.58 1.76 22.41
C ASN A 164 3.99 0.90 23.63
N LEU A 165 4.43 -0.35 23.44
CA LEU A 165 4.78 -1.23 24.57
C LEU A 165 6.15 -0.91 25.17
N ILE A 166 7.11 -0.40 24.41
CA ILE A 166 8.44 -0.03 24.94
C ILE A 166 8.32 1.02 26.07
N PRO A 167 7.66 2.18 25.90
CA PRO A 167 7.51 3.14 26.99
C PRO A 167 6.72 2.56 28.17
N MET A 168 5.72 1.72 27.91
CA MET A 168 4.98 1.01 28.97
C MET A 168 5.88 0.06 29.77
N TYR A 169 6.79 -0.65 29.09
CA TYR A 169 7.76 -1.55 29.71
C TYR A 169 8.82 -0.79 30.49
N ASN A 170 9.33 0.33 29.96
CA ASN A 170 10.25 1.20 30.69
C ASN A 170 9.63 1.72 31.99
N ASN A 171 8.37 2.17 31.94
CA ASN A 171 7.62 2.57 33.13
C ASN A 171 7.46 1.42 34.14
N TYR A 172 7.25 0.19 33.67
CA TYR A 172 7.15 -1.00 34.52
C TYR A 172 8.47 -1.30 35.23
N VAL A 173 9.57 -1.38 34.47
CA VAL A 173 10.91 -1.70 35.00
C VAL A 173 11.41 -0.62 35.96
N ALA A 174 11.12 0.66 35.66
CA ALA A 174 11.42 1.78 36.55
C ALA A 174 10.53 1.83 37.81
N GLY A 175 9.55 0.93 37.94
CA GLY A 175 8.68 0.85 39.12
C GLY A 175 7.62 1.96 39.22
N ARG A 176 7.38 2.70 38.13
CA ARG A 176 6.51 3.90 38.12
C ARG A 176 5.03 3.59 38.33
N TYR A 177 4.60 2.34 38.15
CA TYR A 177 3.23 1.91 38.43
C TYR A 177 2.94 1.60 39.91
N LYS A 178 3.96 1.59 40.77
CA LYS A 178 3.76 1.35 42.21
C LYS A 178 3.22 2.62 42.89
N SER A 179 2.50 2.46 44.00
CA SER A 179 2.03 3.60 44.80
C SER A 179 3.21 4.47 45.25
N GLY A 180 3.19 5.75 44.89
CA GLY A 180 4.29 6.69 45.14
C GLY A 180 5.45 6.65 44.14
N GLY A 181 5.39 5.81 43.08
CA GLY A 181 6.47 5.66 42.10
C GLY A 181 6.78 6.92 41.27
N THR A 182 5.83 7.85 41.18
CA THR A 182 5.98 9.12 40.43
C THR A 182 6.41 10.32 41.27
N GLN A 183 6.73 10.14 42.57
CA GLN A 183 7.08 11.27 43.45
C GLN A 183 8.32 12.06 42.99
N ASN A 184 9.27 11.40 42.30
CA ASN A 184 10.47 12.04 41.73
C ASN A 184 10.67 11.66 40.24
N SER A 185 9.66 11.10 39.58
CA SER A 185 9.78 10.64 38.19
C SER A 185 8.45 10.76 37.45
N THR A 186 8.51 10.97 36.14
CA THR A 186 7.33 11.09 35.28
C THR A 186 7.12 9.83 34.45
N PHE A 187 5.88 9.54 34.07
CA PHE A 187 5.58 8.49 33.11
C PHE A 187 6.15 8.82 31.73
N GLU A 188 6.78 7.82 31.10
CA GLU A 188 7.17 7.87 29.69
C GLU A 188 5.96 7.58 28.81
N HIS A 189 5.81 8.35 27.74
CA HIS A 189 4.73 8.18 26.75
C HIS A 189 5.32 7.85 25.39
N SER A 190 4.55 7.14 24.55
CA SER A 190 4.90 6.95 23.14
C SER A 190 4.77 8.25 22.34
N LEU A 191 3.79 9.09 22.69
CA LEU A 191 3.60 10.42 22.14
C LEU A 191 3.54 11.45 23.28
N TYR A 192 4.32 12.52 23.13
CA TYR A 192 4.32 13.65 24.06
C TYR A 192 3.45 14.77 23.52
N PHE A 193 2.32 15.01 24.18
CA PHE A 193 1.43 16.14 23.93
C PHE A 193 1.17 16.91 25.21
N LYS A 194 0.91 18.21 25.09
CA LYS A 194 0.43 19.04 26.20
C LYS A 194 -1.07 18.84 26.37
N TYR A 195 -1.46 17.94 27.28
CA TYR A 195 -2.85 17.68 27.63
C TYR A 195 -3.39 18.71 28.65
N PRO A 196 -4.71 18.94 28.72
CA PRO A 196 -5.33 19.83 29.73
C PRO A 196 -5.43 19.18 31.12
N PHE A 197 -4.95 17.94 31.27
CA PHE A 197 -4.91 17.18 32.52
C PHE A 197 -3.49 16.62 32.71
N ASP A 198 -3.13 16.28 33.96
CA ASP A 198 -1.82 15.73 34.27
C ASP A 198 -1.70 14.29 33.75
N THR A 199 -0.82 14.09 32.77
CA THR A 199 -0.50 12.78 32.19
C THR A 199 0.85 12.25 32.64
N LEU A 200 1.65 13.08 33.32
CA LEU A 200 3.03 12.78 33.67
C LEU A 200 3.12 12.16 35.07
N THR A 201 2.26 12.58 36.00
CA THR A 201 2.32 12.09 37.39
C THR A 201 1.08 11.30 37.82
N ASP A 202 -0.09 11.60 37.25
CA ASP A 202 -1.35 10.90 37.56
C ASP A 202 -1.54 9.64 36.70
N MET A 203 -1.89 8.54 37.37
CA MET A 203 -2.08 7.23 36.72
C MET A 203 -3.34 7.23 35.83
N ARG A 204 -4.41 7.93 36.22
CA ARG A 204 -5.64 7.97 35.40
C ARG A 204 -5.42 8.76 34.12
N GLY A 205 -4.77 9.92 34.23
CA GLY A 205 -4.33 10.71 33.08
C GLY A 205 -3.37 9.94 32.17
N TYR A 206 -2.43 9.18 32.75
CA TYR A 206 -1.53 8.30 32.00
C TYR A 206 -2.27 7.23 31.18
N VAL A 207 -3.18 6.47 31.80
CA VAL A 207 -3.93 5.41 31.10
C VAL A 207 -4.76 6.00 29.96
N LEU A 208 -5.42 7.14 30.19
CA LEU A 208 -6.20 7.81 29.15
C LEU A 208 -5.32 8.27 27.97
N SER A 209 -4.19 8.92 28.26
CA SER A 209 -3.20 9.33 27.25
C SER A 209 -2.70 8.13 26.45
N ASN A 210 -2.40 7.02 27.11
CA ASN A 210 -1.89 5.83 26.46
C ASN A 210 -2.92 5.22 25.50
N ILE A 211 -4.20 5.12 25.89
CA ILE A 211 -5.28 4.66 25.01
C ILE A 211 -5.40 5.56 23.77
N ILE A 212 -5.35 6.88 23.95
CA ILE A 212 -5.37 7.84 22.85
C ILE A 212 -4.16 7.63 21.92
N ASN A 213 -2.97 7.46 22.48
CA ASN A 213 -1.75 7.22 21.71
C ASN A 213 -1.80 5.93 20.89
N TRP A 214 -2.36 4.84 21.44
CA TRP A 214 -2.59 3.60 20.70
C TRP A 214 -3.52 3.81 19.49
N ILE A 215 -4.61 4.55 19.67
CA ILE A 215 -5.56 4.85 18.59
C ILE A 215 -4.89 5.72 17.52
N LEU A 216 -4.24 6.81 17.92
CA LEU A 216 -3.57 7.74 16.98
C LEU A 216 -2.44 7.06 16.22
N SER A 217 -1.60 6.27 16.91
CA SER A 217 -0.51 5.54 16.26
C SER A 217 -1.01 4.46 15.32
N TYR A 218 -2.09 3.74 15.65
CA TYR A 218 -2.69 2.75 14.75
C TYR A 218 -3.25 3.41 13.48
N LEU A 219 -3.97 4.52 13.65
CA LEU A 219 -4.53 5.28 12.55
C LEU A 219 -3.42 5.78 11.62
N CYS A 220 -2.44 6.51 12.17
CA CYS A 220 -1.28 7.00 11.43
C CYS A 220 -0.56 5.86 10.69
N ALA A 221 -0.22 4.76 11.37
CA ALA A 221 0.43 3.61 10.76
C ALA A 221 -0.40 3.01 9.60
N THR A 222 -1.74 2.99 9.74
CA THR A 222 -2.64 2.51 8.68
C THR A 222 -2.59 3.41 7.45
N TRP A 223 -2.60 4.74 7.60
CA TRP A 223 -2.42 5.69 6.50
C TRP A 223 -1.07 5.51 5.80
N PHE A 224 0.01 5.25 6.53
CA PHE A 224 1.30 4.97 5.90
C PHE A 224 1.29 3.64 5.15
N CYS A 225 1.08 2.56 5.89
CA CYS A 225 1.28 1.22 5.40
C CYS A 225 0.28 0.83 4.31
N MET A 226 -0.99 1.23 4.42
CA MET A 226 -2.00 0.78 3.46
C MET A 226 -1.94 1.52 2.13
N PHE A 227 -1.62 2.81 2.12
CA PHE A 227 -1.41 3.54 0.87
C PHE A 227 -0.14 3.05 0.15
N ASP A 228 0.94 2.76 0.88
CA ASP A 228 2.17 2.20 0.31
C ASP A 228 1.96 0.78 -0.20
N LEU A 229 1.19 -0.02 0.53
CA LEU A 229 0.78 -1.33 0.08
C LEU A 229 -0.01 -1.22 -1.22
N PHE A 230 -1.01 -0.33 -1.28
CA PHE A 230 -1.86 -0.21 -2.45
C PHE A 230 -1.07 0.21 -3.69
N LEU A 231 -0.18 1.20 -3.55
CA LEU A 231 0.73 1.62 -4.61
C LEU A 231 1.63 0.46 -5.06
N SER A 232 2.20 -0.28 -4.11
CA SER A 232 3.07 -1.43 -4.41
C SER A 232 2.31 -2.51 -5.19
N LEU A 233 1.05 -2.79 -4.85
CA LEU A 233 0.19 -3.72 -5.59
C LEU A 233 -0.10 -3.23 -7.03
N MET A 234 -0.29 -1.93 -7.23
CA MET A 234 -0.42 -1.35 -8.57
C MET A 234 0.86 -1.57 -9.38
N VAL A 235 2.02 -1.27 -8.79
CA VAL A 235 3.33 -1.44 -9.42
C VAL A 235 3.60 -2.91 -9.80
N PHE A 236 3.29 -3.85 -8.91
CA PHE A 236 3.44 -5.29 -9.20
C PHE A 236 2.57 -5.75 -10.38
N ASN A 237 1.35 -5.22 -10.48
CA ASN A 237 0.49 -5.51 -11.61
C ASN A 237 1.01 -4.86 -12.91
N ILE A 238 1.45 -3.60 -12.87
CA ILE A 238 2.05 -2.96 -14.05
C ILE A 238 3.30 -3.71 -14.51
N TRP A 239 4.15 -4.15 -13.58
CA TRP A 239 5.31 -4.98 -13.88
C TRP A 239 4.91 -6.31 -14.55
N GLY A 240 3.83 -6.94 -14.08
CA GLY A 240 3.28 -8.14 -14.71
C GLY A 240 2.84 -7.90 -16.17
N HIS A 241 2.16 -6.79 -16.43
CA HIS A 241 1.80 -6.37 -17.79
C HIS A 241 3.00 -6.18 -18.69
N PHE A 242 4.05 -5.51 -18.21
CA PHE A 242 5.29 -5.34 -18.97
C PHE A 242 5.96 -6.68 -19.28
N LYS A 243 5.98 -7.62 -18.34
CA LYS A 243 6.52 -8.96 -18.58
C LYS A 243 5.75 -9.72 -19.65
N MET A 244 4.42 -9.62 -19.65
CA MET A 244 3.58 -10.20 -20.70
C MET A 244 3.87 -9.56 -22.06
N LEU A 245 3.96 -8.23 -22.13
CA LEU A 245 4.27 -7.51 -23.37
C LEU A 245 5.65 -7.88 -23.93
N ILE A 246 6.69 -7.90 -23.09
CA ILE A 246 8.05 -8.30 -23.49
C ILE A 246 8.05 -9.73 -24.02
N HIS A 247 7.33 -10.65 -23.36
CA HIS A 247 7.24 -12.03 -23.83
C HIS A 247 6.57 -12.11 -25.21
N THR A 248 5.49 -11.37 -25.44
CA THR A 248 4.82 -11.32 -26.75
C THR A 248 5.72 -10.72 -27.83
N LEU A 249 6.50 -9.68 -27.52
CA LEU A 249 7.44 -9.06 -28.46
C LEU A 249 8.61 -10.00 -28.81
N ASN A 250 9.15 -10.73 -27.84
CA ASN A 250 10.25 -11.67 -28.07
C ASN A 250 9.83 -12.93 -28.83
N ASN A 251 8.56 -13.32 -28.72
CA ASN A 251 7.99 -14.49 -29.40
C ASN A 251 7.07 -14.08 -30.57
N PHE A 252 7.28 -12.87 -31.09
CA PHE A 252 6.50 -12.37 -32.21
C PHE A 252 6.74 -13.26 -33.44
N PRO A 253 5.69 -13.68 -34.16
CA PRO A 253 5.84 -14.65 -35.24
C PRO A 253 6.76 -14.08 -36.33
N LYS A 254 7.81 -14.84 -36.67
CA LYS A 254 8.68 -14.55 -37.82
C LYS A 254 8.03 -15.12 -39.09
N PRO A 255 8.33 -14.57 -40.28
CA PRO A 255 7.84 -15.12 -41.54
C PRO A 255 8.26 -16.59 -41.67
N ARG A 256 7.35 -17.49 -42.08
CA ARG A 256 7.68 -18.92 -42.22
C ARG A 256 8.41 -19.24 -43.52
N SER A 257 8.33 -18.36 -44.51
CA SER A 257 8.88 -18.56 -45.86
C SER A 257 9.97 -17.54 -46.19
N ASP A 258 11.17 -18.05 -46.45
CA ASP A 258 12.21 -17.30 -47.14
C ASP A 258 11.90 -17.32 -48.64
N THR A 259 11.58 -16.17 -49.21
CA THR A 259 11.40 -16.04 -50.65
C THR A 259 12.77 -15.76 -51.26
N SER A 260 13.37 -16.73 -51.94
CA SER A 260 14.61 -16.52 -52.70
C SER A 260 14.30 -15.87 -54.04
N CYS A 261 14.83 -14.68 -54.26
CA CYS A 261 14.77 -13.98 -55.53
C CYS A 261 16.15 -14.09 -56.21
N LEU A 262 16.22 -14.65 -57.41
CA LEU A 262 17.41 -14.58 -58.25
C LEU A 262 17.47 -13.19 -58.90
N ILE A 263 18.51 -12.42 -58.59
CA ILE A 263 18.81 -11.16 -59.29
C ILE A 263 19.69 -11.49 -60.50
N GLU A 264 19.45 -10.85 -61.65
CA GLU A 264 20.30 -10.95 -62.84
C GLU A 264 21.78 -10.75 -62.47
N GLY A 265 22.61 -11.78 -62.71
CA GLY A 265 24.00 -11.84 -62.24
C GLY A 265 24.30 -13.01 -61.29
N GLY A 266 23.31 -13.83 -60.93
CA GLY A 266 23.52 -15.05 -60.14
C GLY A 266 23.51 -14.84 -58.62
N LEU A 267 23.12 -13.65 -58.15
CA LEU A 267 23.00 -13.34 -56.73
C LEU A 267 21.59 -13.71 -56.23
N THR A 268 21.49 -14.71 -55.36
CA THR A 268 20.26 -15.07 -54.66
C THR A 268 20.06 -14.17 -53.45
N VAL A 269 19.03 -13.33 -53.46
CA VAL A 269 18.60 -12.56 -52.29
C VAL A 269 17.41 -13.26 -51.65
N THR A 270 17.60 -13.80 -50.47
CA THR A 270 16.52 -14.33 -49.63
C THR A 270 15.83 -13.20 -48.90
N SER A 271 14.56 -12.95 -49.23
CA SER A 271 13.68 -12.01 -48.53
C SER A 271 12.62 -12.78 -47.78
N ALA A 272 12.64 -12.70 -46.45
CA ALA A 272 11.59 -13.25 -45.61
C ALA A 272 10.35 -12.35 -45.71
N LYS A 273 9.27 -12.84 -46.33
CA LYS A 273 7.98 -12.14 -46.44
C LYS A 273 6.88 -12.97 -45.80
N TYR A 274 5.99 -12.30 -45.08
CA TYR A 274 4.78 -12.91 -44.54
C TYR A 274 3.80 -13.22 -45.68
N SER A 275 3.12 -14.38 -45.61
CA SER A 275 1.97 -14.66 -46.47
C SER A 275 0.80 -13.73 -46.14
N GLU A 276 -0.24 -13.68 -46.99
CA GLU A 276 -1.42 -12.84 -46.74
C GLU A 276 -2.15 -13.25 -45.45
N GLU A 277 -2.26 -14.55 -45.18
CA GLU A 277 -2.83 -15.10 -43.94
C GLU A 277 -1.96 -14.79 -42.72
N GLU A 278 -0.64 -14.92 -42.85
CA GLU A 278 0.30 -14.57 -41.78
C GLU A 278 0.24 -13.08 -41.46
N CYS A 279 0.06 -12.23 -42.48
CA CYS A 279 -0.04 -10.80 -42.33
C CYS A 279 -1.27 -10.40 -41.49
N ILE A 280 -2.40 -11.09 -41.68
CA ILE A 280 -3.62 -10.89 -40.86
C ILE A 280 -3.35 -11.29 -39.40
N GLU A 281 -2.69 -12.42 -39.15
CA GLU A 281 -2.35 -12.87 -37.80
C GLU A 281 -1.36 -11.92 -37.11
N VAL A 282 -0.32 -11.50 -37.83
CA VAL A 282 0.69 -10.52 -37.40
C VAL A 282 0.03 -9.19 -37.05
N PHE A 283 -0.85 -8.69 -37.91
CA PHE A 283 -1.56 -7.43 -37.69
C PHE A 283 -2.44 -7.50 -36.43
N LYS A 284 -3.15 -8.62 -36.22
CA LYS A 284 -3.95 -8.85 -35.01
C LYS A 284 -3.09 -8.85 -33.74
N LYS A 285 -1.94 -9.53 -33.75
CA LYS A 285 -1.00 -9.54 -32.61
C LYS A 285 -0.37 -8.16 -32.37
N LEU A 286 -0.02 -7.45 -33.44
CA LEU A 286 0.51 -6.09 -33.36
C LEU A 286 -0.51 -5.14 -32.71
N LYS A 287 -1.77 -5.22 -33.15
CA LYS A 287 -2.87 -4.46 -32.56
C LYS A 287 -3.03 -4.77 -31.06
N GLN A 288 -2.99 -6.05 -30.67
CA GLN A 288 -3.05 -6.45 -29.26
C GLN A 288 -1.88 -5.90 -28.44
N CYS A 289 -0.66 -5.88 -28.98
CA CYS A 289 0.50 -5.26 -28.33
C CYS A 289 0.32 -3.75 -28.15
N VAL A 290 -0.15 -3.06 -29.19
CA VAL A 290 -0.40 -1.61 -29.14
C VAL A 290 -1.50 -1.28 -28.14
N ASP A 291 -2.59 -2.04 -28.12
CA ASP A 291 -3.71 -1.84 -27.19
C ASP A 291 -3.27 -2.13 -25.75
N SER A 292 -2.47 -3.18 -25.53
CA SER A 292 -1.88 -3.49 -24.21
C SER A 292 -0.95 -2.38 -23.73
N HIS A 293 -0.09 -1.85 -24.61
CA HIS A 293 0.80 -0.74 -24.28
C HIS A 293 0.01 0.55 -23.97
N ARG A 294 -1.00 0.88 -24.78
CA ARG A 294 -1.88 2.04 -24.57
C ARG A 294 -2.63 1.99 -23.24
N MET A 295 -3.01 0.80 -22.79
CA MET A 295 -3.64 0.62 -21.48
C MET A 295 -2.66 0.90 -20.33
N ILE A 296 -1.37 0.62 -20.49
CA ILE A 296 -0.35 0.84 -19.46
C ILE A 296 0.07 2.32 -19.37
N VAL A 297 0.13 3.01 -20.52
CA VAL A 297 0.67 4.38 -20.63
C VAL A 297 -0.39 5.48 -20.44
N LYS A 298 -1.68 5.14 -20.53
CA LYS A 298 -2.78 6.08 -20.26
C LYS A 298 -2.85 6.49 -18.80
#